data_AF-A0A5C8MM23-F1
#
_entry.id   AF-A0A5C8MM23-F1
#
_cell.length_a   1.000
_cell.length_b   1.000
_cell.length_c   1.000
_cell.angle_alpha   90.00
_cell.angle_beta   90.00
_cell.angle_gamma   90.00
#
_symmetry.space_group_name_H-M   'P 1'
#
loop_
_entity.id
_entity.type
_entity.pdbx_description
1 polymer ?
#
loop_
_entity_poly.entity_id
_entity_poly.type
_entity_poly.pdbx_seq_one_letter_code
_entity_poly.pdbx_strand_id
1 'polypeptide(L)'
;MKAVIYCRVSTDKGEQETSLERQREELELLAEKHGFEVVKVIMEQASGYEVDRDGVFDLLSTLKEQRIDALLIQDETRLGRGHARIALLHCIQKEGVKIYTITHNGEMQLSEADSMVLNILSIVEEYQ
;
A
#
# COMPACT_ATOMS: atom_id res chain seq x y z
N MET A 1 -12.33 -4.42 -11.63
CA MET A 1 -11.57 -4.78 -10.42
C MET A 1 -11.66 -3.62 -9.45
N LYS A 2 -11.87 -3.89 -8.17
CA LYS A 2 -11.99 -2.87 -7.11
C LYS A 2 -10.63 -2.52 -6.56
N ALA A 3 -10.38 -1.23 -6.35
CA ALA A 3 -9.10 -0.74 -5.87
C ALA A 3 -9.24 0.23 -4.70
N VAL A 4 -8.25 0.22 -3.81
CA VAL A 4 -8.07 1.22 -2.75
C VAL A 4 -6.86 2.09 -3.12
N ILE A 5 -7.00 3.40 -2.97
CA ILE A 5 -5.88 4.34 -3.07
C ILE A 5 -5.35 4.61 -1.66
N TYR A 6 -4.04 4.57 -1.50
CA TYR A 6 -3.37 4.90 -0.26
C TYR A 6 -2.24 5.91 -0.47
N CYS A 7 -2.40 7.08 0.16
CA CYS A 7 -1.46 8.20 0.09
C CYS A 7 -0.86 8.46 1.47
N ARG A 8 0.45 8.73 1.50
CA ARG A 8 1.14 9.06 2.74
C ARG A 8 2.19 10.14 2.53
N VAL A 9 2.33 11.01 3.51
CA VAL A 9 3.42 11.99 3.64
C VAL A 9 4.04 11.91 5.04
N SER A 10 5.32 12.29 5.17
CA SER A 10 6.03 12.28 6.46
C SER A 10 5.79 13.58 7.21
N THR A 11 5.55 13.54 8.52
CA THR A 11 5.20 14.67 9.40
C THR A 11 6.10 15.92 9.36
N ASP A 12 7.32 15.84 8.82
CA ASP A 12 8.34 16.88 8.94
C ASP A 12 8.37 17.93 7.80
N LYS A 13 7.44 17.91 6.84
CA LYS A 13 7.43 18.84 5.69
C LYS A 13 6.25 19.80 5.74
N GLY A 14 6.45 21.06 5.33
CA GLY A 14 5.42 22.11 5.37
C GLY A 14 4.37 22.07 4.23
N GLU A 15 4.57 21.23 3.21
CA GLU A 15 3.74 21.17 1.98
C GLU A 15 2.93 19.85 1.89
N GLN A 16 2.33 19.40 2.98
CA GLN A 16 1.79 18.03 3.09
C GLN A 16 0.47 17.85 2.35
N GLU A 17 -0.47 18.78 2.54
CA GLU A 17 -1.81 18.68 1.94
C GLU A 17 -1.75 18.72 0.41
N THR A 18 -0.96 19.62 -0.17
CA THR A 18 -0.75 19.69 -1.62
C THR A 18 -0.05 18.44 -2.16
N SER A 19 0.86 17.84 -1.38
CA SER A 19 1.54 16.61 -1.79
C SER A 19 0.63 15.38 -1.72
N LEU A 20 -0.24 15.27 -0.72
CA LEU A 20 -1.23 14.19 -0.62
C LEU A 20 -2.23 14.26 -1.76
N GLU A 21 -2.74 15.45 -2.03
CA GLU A 21 -3.73 15.66 -3.08
C GLU A 21 -3.17 15.29 -4.46
N ARG A 22 -1.93 15.69 -4.74
CA ARG A 22 -1.23 15.29 -5.96
C ARG A 22 -1.05 13.77 -6.05
N GLN A 23 -0.71 13.09 -4.95
CA GLN A 23 -0.63 11.62 -4.94
C GLN A 23 -1.97 10.98 -5.28
N ARG A 24 -3.07 11.49 -4.71
CA ARG A 24 -4.43 11.02 -4.98
C ARG A 24 -4.75 11.14 -6.48
N GLU A 25 -4.56 12.32 -7.06
CA GLU A 25 -4.84 12.60 -8.48
C GLU A 25 -4.03 11.68 -9.41
N GLU A 26 -2.72 11.52 -9.16
CA GLU A 26 -1.88 10.63 -9.96
C GLU A 26 -2.33 9.16 -9.87
N LEU A 27 -2.83 8.73 -8.72
CA LEU A 27 -3.31 7.36 -8.50
C LEU A 27 -4.71 7.12 -9.06
N GLU A 28 -5.57 8.14 -9.08
CA GLU A 28 -6.86 8.08 -9.77
C GLU A 28 -6.66 7.92 -11.28
N LEU A 29 -5.72 8.64 -11.88
CA LEU A 29 -5.34 8.45 -13.28
C LEU A 29 -4.78 7.05 -13.55
N LEU A 30 -3.98 6.50 -12.62
CA LEU A 30 -3.49 5.13 -12.72
C LEU A 30 -4.64 4.12 -12.65
N ALA A 31 -5.62 4.35 -11.78
CA ALA A 31 -6.82 3.54 -11.64
C ALA A 31 -7.64 3.53 -12.94
N GLU A 32 -7.92 4.71 -13.49
CA GLU A 32 -8.63 4.88 -14.76
C GLU A 32 -7.95 4.15 -15.90
N LYS A 33 -6.62 4.31 -16.02
CA LYS A 33 -5.80 3.64 -17.04
C LYS A 33 -5.91 2.11 -16.99
N HIS A 34 -6.08 1.54 -15.81
CA HIS A 34 -6.21 0.09 -15.61
C HIS A 34 -7.67 -0.38 -15.49
N GLY A 35 -8.66 0.52 -15.63
CA GLY A 35 -10.07 0.18 -15.50
C GLY A 35 -10.47 -0.25 -14.09
N PHE A 36 -9.81 0.29 -13.06
CA PHE A 36 -10.13 0.02 -11.66
C PHE A 36 -11.25 0.91 -11.15
N GLU A 37 -12.16 0.32 -10.36
CA GLU A 37 -13.16 1.05 -9.58
C GLU A 37 -12.53 1.43 -8.23
N VAL A 38 -12.25 2.71 -8.02
CA VAL A 38 -11.73 3.20 -6.73
C VAL A 38 -12.86 3.19 -5.71
N VAL A 39 -12.78 2.31 -4.72
CA VAL A 39 -13.82 2.17 -3.68
C VAL A 39 -13.55 3.02 -2.45
N LYS A 40 -12.27 3.37 -2.23
CA LYS A 40 -11.84 4.16 -1.08
C LYS A 40 -10.50 4.83 -1.37
N VAL A 41 -10.35 6.04 -0.84
CA VAL A 41 -9.10 6.80 -0.81
C VAL A 41 -8.73 7.03 0.65
N ILE A 42 -7.53 6.61 1.04
CA ILE A 42 -6.98 6.77 2.39
C ILE A 42 -5.79 7.70 2.28
N MET A 43 -5.78 8.78 3.05
CA MET A 43 -4.71 9.77 3.06
C MET A 43 -4.27 10.02 4.50
N GLU A 44 -2.97 9.92 4.78
CA GLU A 44 -2.44 10.12 6.13
C GLU A 44 -1.10 10.87 6.14
N GLN A 45 -0.86 11.57 7.25
CA GLN A 45 0.42 12.18 7.59
C GLN A 45 1.02 11.42 8.78
N ALA A 46 2.03 10.60 8.51
CA ALA A 46 2.63 9.74 9.52
C ALA A 46 4.06 9.33 9.14
N SER A 47 4.86 8.89 10.11
CA SER A 47 6.21 8.39 9.84
C SER A 47 6.15 7.04 9.12
N GLY A 48 7.02 6.84 8.12
CA GLY A 48 7.14 5.55 7.43
C GLY A 48 7.81 4.45 8.28
N TYR A 49 8.34 4.79 9.46
CA TYR A 49 8.92 3.82 10.40
C TYR A 49 7.91 3.33 11.45
N GLU A 50 6.76 4.01 11.58
CA GLU A 50 5.69 3.63 12.49
C GLU A 50 4.83 2.54 11.83
N VAL A 51 4.48 1.52 12.62
CA VAL A 51 3.62 0.41 12.18
C VAL A 51 2.18 0.61 12.65
N ASP A 52 2.01 1.34 13.75
CA ASP A 52 0.73 1.67 14.39
C ASP A 52 0.22 2.99 13.82
N ARG A 53 -0.52 2.91 12.69
CA ARG A 53 -0.99 4.09 11.94
C ARG A 53 -2.45 3.92 11.58
N ASP A 54 -3.26 4.93 11.88
CA ASP A 54 -4.70 4.91 11.64
C ASP A 54 -5.07 4.58 10.19
N GLY A 55 -4.38 5.20 9.22
CA GLY A 55 -4.62 4.92 7.80
C GLY A 55 -4.20 3.52 7.37
N VAL A 56 -3.21 2.91 8.03
CA VAL A 56 -2.83 1.51 7.81
C VAL A 56 -3.89 0.57 8.38
N PHE A 57 -4.40 0.81 9.58
CA PHE A 57 -5.48 -0.02 10.11
C PHE A 57 -6.73 0.07 9.25
N ASP A 58 -7.07 1.26 8.80
CA ASP A 58 -8.20 1.49 7.91
C ASP A 58 -8.00 0.77 6.56
N LEU A 59 -6.77 0.80 6.02
CA LEU A 59 -6.39 0.05 4.83
C LEU A 59 -6.61 -1.45 5.06
N LEU A 60 -5.99 -2.03 6.09
CA LEU A 60 -6.06 -3.48 6.34
C LEU A 60 -7.48 -3.96 6.65
N SER A 61 -8.28 -3.18 7.38
CA SER A 61 -9.71 -3.47 7.59
C SER A 61 -10.48 -3.43 6.26
N THR A 62 -10.24 -2.42 5.43
CA THR A 62 -10.88 -2.31 4.10
C THR A 62 -10.52 -3.50 3.20
N LEU A 63 -9.27 -3.94 3.19
CA LEU A 63 -8.82 -5.10 2.40
C LEU A 63 -9.46 -6.41 2.87
N LYS A 64 -9.73 -6.56 4.18
CA LYS A 64 -10.35 -7.77 4.76
C LYS A 64 -11.87 -7.82 4.57
N GLU A 65 -12.54 -6.68 4.76
CA GLU A 65 -14.00 -6.62 4.80
C GLU A 65 -14.61 -6.54 3.40
N GLN A 66 -13.85 -6.04 2.43
CA GLN A 66 -14.30 -5.85 1.06
C GLN A 66 -13.50 -6.74 0.10
N ARG A 67 -14.14 -7.16 -1.00
CA ARG A 67 -13.42 -7.79 -2.11
C ARG A 67 -12.64 -6.72 -2.87
N ILE A 68 -11.45 -6.40 -2.37
CA ILE A 68 -10.48 -5.51 -3.02
C ILE A 68 -9.55 -6.37 -3.87
N ASP A 69 -9.33 -5.97 -5.12
CA ASP A 69 -8.42 -6.67 -6.02
C ASP A 69 -7.04 -5.99 -6.07
N ALA A 70 -7.01 -4.66 -5.87
CA ALA A 70 -5.79 -3.87 -6.02
C ALA A 70 -5.62 -2.78 -4.95
N LEU A 71 -4.38 -2.52 -4.57
CA LEU A 71 -3.94 -1.37 -3.79
C LEU A 71 -3.08 -0.47 -4.67
N LEU A 72 -3.42 0.82 -4.75
CA LEU A 72 -2.69 1.82 -5.52
C LEU A 72 -1.90 2.72 -4.57
N ILE A 73 -0.59 2.80 -4.76
CA ILE A 73 0.32 3.68 -4.02
C ILE A 73 1.29 4.36 -4.98
N GLN A 74 1.84 5.52 -4.64
CA GLN A 74 2.82 6.18 -5.52
C GLN A 74 4.10 5.34 -5.67
N ASP A 75 4.63 4.87 -4.54
CA ASP A 75 5.85 4.09 -4.41
C ASP A 75 5.88 3.29 -3.10
N GLU A 76 6.79 2.33 -2.96
CA GLU A 76 6.90 1.45 -1.78
C GLU A 76 7.07 2.18 -0.45
N THR A 77 7.71 3.34 -0.46
CA THR A 77 7.96 4.11 0.77
C THR A 77 6.67 4.71 1.34
N ARG A 78 5.56 4.70 0.59
CA ARG A 78 4.24 5.04 1.12
C ARG A 78 3.79 4.00 2.15
N LEU A 79 4.01 2.72 1.88
CA LEU A 79 3.67 1.65 2.83
C LEU A 79 4.55 1.71 4.07
N GLY A 80 5.85 1.98 3.94
CA GLY A 80 6.73 2.08 5.10
C GLY A 80 8.21 1.96 4.74
N ARG A 81 9.07 1.83 5.75
CA ARG A 81 10.52 1.64 5.61
C ARG A 81 11.00 0.48 6.49
N GLY A 82 12.07 -0.19 6.04
CA GLY A 82 12.67 -1.32 6.78
C GLY A 82 11.66 -2.44 7.05
N HIS A 83 11.63 -2.94 8.28
CA HIS A 83 10.75 -4.03 8.68
C HIS A 83 9.25 -3.69 8.57
N ALA A 84 8.85 -2.43 8.76
CA ALA A 84 7.46 -2.01 8.62
C ALA A 84 6.93 -2.23 7.19
N ARG A 85 7.78 -2.01 6.17
CA ARG A 85 7.44 -2.28 4.76
C ARG A 85 7.14 -3.76 4.55
N ILE A 86 8.05 -4.64 5.01
CA ILE A 86 7.91 -6.10 4.84
C ILE A 86 6.65 -6.61 5.54
N ALA A 87 6.40 -6.18 6.77
CA ALA A 87 5.21 -6.57 7.52
C ALA A 87 3.92 -6.21 6.77
N LEU A 88 3.84 -4.99 6.22
CA LEU A 88 2.67 -4.55 5.47
C LEU A 88 2.51 -5.27 4.13
N LEU A 89 3.62 -5.49 3.40
CA LEU A 89 3.58 -6.29 2.18
C LEU A 89 3.03 -7.70 2.45
N HIS A 90 3.49 -8.34 3.54
CA HIS A 90 3.00 -9.64 3.97
C HIS A 90 1.49 -9.62 4.26
N CYS A 91 1.02 -8.64 5.04
CA CYS A 91 -0.39 -8.50 5.36
C CYS A 91 -1.25 -8.29 4.09
N ILE A 92 -0.81 -7.44 3.16
CA ILE A 92 -1.55 -7.15 1.92
C ILE A 92 -1.60 -8.38 1.01
N GLN A 93 -0.48 -9.10 0.86
CA GLN A 93 -0.42 -10.31 0.03
C GLN A 93 -1.30 -11.44 0.59
N LYS A 94 -1.42 -11.56 1.90
CA LYS A 94 -2.28 -12.54 2.56
C LYS A 94 -3.75 -12.37 2.20
N GLU A 95 -4.17 -11.13 1.97
CA GLU A 95 -5.53 -10.80 1.49
C GLU A 95 -5.69 -11.02 -0.03
N GLY A 96 -4.64 -11.47 -0.73
CA GLY A 96 -4.66 -11.71 -2.18
C GLY A 96 -4.68 -10.44 -3.03
N VAL A 97 -4.36 -9.29 -2.43
CA VAL A 97 -4.44 -7.97 -3.07
C VAL A 97 -3.15 -7.66 -3.83
N LYS A 98 -3.28 -7.25 -5.09
CA LYS A 98 -2.16 -6.82 -5.92
C LYS A 98 -1.79 -5.37 -5.66
N ILE A 99 -0.51 -5.04 -5.59
CA ILE A 99 -0.07 -3.66 -5.40
C ILE A 99 0.31 -3.07 -6.76
N TYR A 100 -0.24 -1.90 -7.08
CA TYR A 100 0.11 -1.14 -8.27
C TYR A 100 0.78 0.16 -7.85
N THR A 101 1.77 0.57 -8.62
CA THR A 101 2.54 1.79 -8.34
C THR A 101 2.73 2.68 -9.54
N ILE A 102 2.88 3.98 -9.27
CA ILE A 102 3.26 4.95 -10.28
C ILE A 102 4.70 4.68 -10.75
N THR A 103 5.62 4.36 -9.82
CA THR A 103 7.03 4.08 -10.16
C THR A 103 7.21 2.91 -11.12
N HIS A 104 6.37 1.87 -11.02
CA HIS A 104 6.37 0.75 -11.97
C HIS A 104 5.38 0.94 -13.13
N ASN A 105 4.58 2.01 -13.12
CA ASN A 105 3.50 2.26 -14.09
C ASN A 105 2.57 1.05 -14.27
N GLY A 106 2.30 0.33 -13.16
CA GLY A 106 1.67 -0.99 -13.19
C GLY A 106 1.85 -1.77 -11.89
N GLU A 107 1.64 -3.08 -11.97
CA GLU A 107 1.78 -4.01 -10.85
C GLU A 107 3.24 -4.03 -10.33
N MET A 108 3.39 -3.82 -9.01
CA MET A 108 4.66 -3.84 -8.31
C MET A 108 5.35 -5.18 -8.49
N GLN A 109 6.65 -5.14 -8.80
CA GLN A 109 7.49 -6.33 -8.83
C GLN A 109 8.33 -6.36 -7.56
N LEU A 110 8.18 -7.44 -6.79
CA LEU A 110 9.00 -7.66 -5.61
C LEU A 110 10.42 -8.03 -6.01
N SER A 111 11.40 -7.59 -5.21
CA SER A 111 12.75 -8.12 -5.34
C SER A 111 12.82 -9.58 -4.93
N GLU A 112 13.84 -10.30 -5.39
CA GLU A 112 14.08 -11.69 -4.97
C GLU A 112 14.27 -11.79 -3.45
N ALA A 113 14.95 -10.81 -2.85
CA ALA A 113 15.18 -10.75 -1.42
C ALA A 113 13.86 -10.55 -0.65
N ASP A 114 13.00 -9.62 -1.07
CA ASP A 114 11.69 -9.41 -0.43
C ASP A 114 10.82 -10.67 -0.55
N SER A 115 10.81 -11.30 -1.74
CA SER A 115 10.06 -12.53 -1.99
C SER A 115 10.52 -13.69 -1.11
N MET A 116 11.84 -13.86 -0.92
CA MET A 116 12.38 -14.88 -0.01
C MET A 116 11.95 -14.64 1.43
N VAL A 117 12.01 -13.40 1.92
CA VAL A 117 11.61 -13.05 3.30
C VAL A 117 10.13 -13.32 3.52
N LEU A 118 9.26 -12.93 2.58
CA LEU A 118 7.82 -13.14 2.67
C LEU A 118 7.44 -14.63 2.65
N ASN A 119 8.15 -15.44 1.84
CA ASN A 119 7.97 -16.89 1.85
C ASN A 119 8.37 -17.51 3.19
N ILE A 120 9.48 -17.08 3.79
CA ILE A 120 9.92 -17.56 5.11
C ILE A 120 8.88 -17.21 6.18
N LEU A 121 8.35 -15.98 6.17
CA LEU A 121 7.32 -15.55 7.12
C LEU A 121 6.06 -16.40 6.99
N SER A 122 5.58 -16.64 5.76
CA SER A 122 4.42 -17.50 5.49
C SER A 122 4.62 -18.92 6.04
N ILE A 123 5.80 -19.52 5.80
CA ILE A 123 6.12 -20.86 6.32
C ILE A 123 6.10 -20.86 7.85
N VAL A 124 6.77 -19.90 8.50
CA VAL A 124 6.82 -19.84 9.97
C VAL A 124 5.43 -19.71 10.59
N GLU A 125 4.52 -18.96 9.97
CA GLU A 125 3.12 -18.84 10.41
C GLU A 125 2.35 -20.16 10.33
N GLU A 126 2.61 -21.03 9.35
CA GLU A 126 1.95 -22.35 9.23
C GLU A 126 2.32 -23.31 10.38
N TYR A 127 3.43 -23.07 11.07
CA TYR A 127 3.92 -23.90 12.18
C TYR A 127 3.59 -23.33 13.58
N GLN A 128 2.81 -22.26 13.69
CA GLN A 128 2.33 -21.69 14.96
C GLN A 128 0.85 -22.01 15.21
#